data_AF-A0A357LDA6-F1
#
_entry.id   AF-A0A357LDA6-F1
#
_cell.length_a   1.000
_cell.length_b   1.000
_cell.length_c   1.000
_cell.angle_alpha   90.00
_cell.angle_beta   90.00
_cell.angle_gamma   90.00
#
_symmetry.space_group_name_H-M   'P 1'
#
loop_
_entity.id
_entity.type
_entity.pdbx_description
1 polymer ?
#
loop_
_entity_poly.entity_id
_entity_poly.type
_entity_poly.pdbx_seq_one_letter_code
_entity_poly.pdbx_strand_id
1 'polypeptide(L)'
;MLRIPRTLKKRPLLAVAGVLALAAGGAFVAGVFQPKADAAQAEASQGPPPAPVRIAEAVATELAPHAGAPGSVVSMSDSDIAAATPGPVLWAADVGAEVAKGDVLARIDPADAVASRDEARADVGRLAARAAQLSKLVERYEGLGVEGGESEATIDGLRADRDAARHDLARARVALRRAETALERTEVRAPFAGRVVARRIDAGEYVSPGATLVRLVNTEDLEVTARASDALLASV
;
A
#
# COMPACT_ATOMS: atom_id res chain seq x y z
N MET A 1 -8.21 -10.57 -38.22
CA MET A 1 -7.20 -10.93 -39.27
C MET A 1 -5.86 -11.05 -38.54
N LEU A 2 -5.03 -12.09 -38.64
CA LEU A 2 -5.04 -13.41 -39.32
C LEU A 2 -5.40 -14.52 -38.28
N ARG A 3 -5.81 -15.78 -38.57
CA ARG A 3 -5.70 -16.73 -39.71
C ARG A 3 -4.47 -17.69 -39.67
N ILE A 4 -4.57 -18.73 -38.82
CA ILE A 4 -4.42 -20.19 -39.13
C ILE A 4 -3.23 -20.59 -40.05
N PRO A 5 -2.33 -21.50 -39.61
CA PRO A 5 -2.59 -22.93 -39.84
C PRO A 5 -2.10 -23.97 -38.80
N ARG A 6 -2.90 -25.04 -38.67
CA ARG A 6 -2.43 -26.40 -38.33
C ARG A 6 -1.67 -26.98 -39.54
N THR A 7 -0.66 -27.84 -39.34
CA THR A 7 -0.68 -29.24 -39.87
C THR A 7 0.53 -30.10 -39.47
N LEU A 8 0.25 -31.40 -39.43
CA LEU A 8 1.13 -32.56 -39.29
C LEU A 8 2.43 -32.53 -40.12
N LYS A 9 3.51 -33.16 -39.61
CA LYS A 9 4.37 -34.00 -40.45
C LYS A 9 5.03 -35.17 -39.68
N LYS A 10 5.09 -36.33 -40.33
CA LYS A 10 5.76 -37.56 -39.85
C LYS A 10 7.27 -37.49 -40.10
N ARG A 11 8.08 -38.23 -39.33
CA ARG A 11 9.44 -38.68 -39.74
C ARG A 11 9.68 -40.15 -39.32
N PRO A 12 10.25 -41.01 -40.18
CA PRO A 12 10.66 -42.37 -39.85
C PRO A 12 12.19 -42.57 -39.77
N LEU A 13 12.62 -43.61 -39.06
CA LEU A 13 13.91 -44.35 -39.16
C LEU A 13 13.59 -45.77 -38.61
N LEU A 14 13.91 -46.93 -39.21
CA LEU A 14 15.08 -47.53 -39.89
C LEU A 14 16.13 -48.15 -38.94
N ALA A 15 16.72 -49.27 -39.41
CA ALA A 15 17.42 -50.34 -38.66
C ALA A 15 16.48 -51.18 -37.76
N VAL A 16 16.64 -52.50 -37.59
CA VAL A 16 17.77 -53.42 -37.91
C VAL A 16 17.35 -54.51 -38.92
N ALA A 17 18.31 -55.15 -39.61
CA ALA A 17 18.09 -56.26 -40.56
C ALA A 17 19.22 -57.32 -40.55
N GLY A 18 18.91 -58.55 -41.00
CA GLY A 18 19.82 -59.72 -41.09
C GLY A 18 19.70 -60.69 -39.89
N VAL A 19 19.91 -62.01 -39.98
CA VAL A 19 20.21 -62.97 -41.09
C VAL A 19 19.56 -64.33 -40.68
N LEU A 20 18.87 -65.18 -41.46
CA LEU A 20 18.72 -65.47 -42.92
C LEU A 20 19.59 -66.65 -43.44
N ALA A 21 19.17 -67.89 -43.15
CA ALA A 21 19.50 -69.13 -43.87
C ALA A 21 18.34 -70.16 -43.67
N LEU A 22 17.83 -71.02 -44.58
CA LEU A 22 18.26 -71.76 -45.79
C LEU A 22 18.60 -73.26 -45.59
N ALA A 23 17.56 -74.12 -45.72
CA ALA A 23 17.57 -75.53 -46.17
C ALA A 23 16.08 -75.96 -46.33
N ALA A 24 15.57 -76.42 -47.48
CA ALA A 24 15.73 -77.74 -48.11
C ALA A 24 15.20 -78.93 -47.25
N GLY A 25 14.37 -79.87 -47.74
CA GLY A 25 13.69 -79.94 -49.04
C GLY A 25 13.61 -81.37 -49.61
N GLY A 26 12.41 -81.95 -49.71
CA GLY A 26 12.12 -83.11 -50.57
C GLY A 26 11.78 -84.44 -49.87
N ALA A 27 10.54 -84.90 -50.08
CA ALA A 27 10.14 -86.32 -50.05
C ALA A 27 8.88 -86.47 -50.92
N PHE A 28 8.93 -87.30 -51.97
CA PHE A 28 7.89 -87.45 -52.98
C PHE A 28 7.70 -88.94 -53.28
N VAL A 29 6.46 -89.47 -53.21
CA VAL A 29 5.99 -90.72 -53.85
C VAL A 29 4.45 -90.79 -53.74
N ALA A 30 3.80 -91.54 -54.64
CA ALA A 30 2.36 -91.50 -54.86
C ALA A 30 1.57 -92.69 -54.30
N GLY A 31 0.23 -92.56 -54.27
CA GLY A 31 -0.75 -93.58 -53.86
C GLY A 31 -1.97 -92.93 -53.20
N VAL A 32 -2.96 -92.43 -53.95
CA VAL A 32 -4.08 -93.23 -54.51
C VAL A 32 -4.72 -94.16 -53.47
N PHE A 33 -5.67 -93.64 -52.69
CA PHE A 33 -6.98 -94.29 -52.44
C PHE A 33 -7.95 -93.30 -51.73
N GLN A 34 -9.23 -93.33 -52.10
CA GLN A 34 -10.35 -92.69 -51.38
C GLN A 34 -11.28 -93.82 -50.89
N PRO A 35 -11.95 -93.70 -49.73
CA PRO A 35 -13.30 -93.14 -49.75
C PRO A 35 -13.68 -92.26 -48.53
N LYS A 36 -14.98 -91.94 -48.44
CA LYS A 36 -15.66 -90.94 -47.60
C LYS A 36 -15.94 -91.37 -46.14
N ALA A 37 -16.46 -90.38 -45.39
CA ALA A 37 -17.23 -90.42 -44.13
C ALA A 37 -16.38 -90.25 -42.85
N ASP A 38 -16.73 -89.40 -41.87
CA ASP A 38 -18.00 -88.69 -41.62
C ASP A 38 -17.83 -87.22 -41.21
N ALA A 39 -18.95 -86.47 -41.16
CA ALA A 39 -18.99 -85.08 -40.69
C ALA A 39 -19.31 -85.00 -39.20
N ALA A 40 -18.35 -84.54 -38.38
CA ALA A 40 -18.55 -84.17 -36.98
C ALA A 40 -17.67 -82.97 -36.61
N GLN A 41 -18.22 -81.76 -36.67
CA GLN A 41 -17.56 -80.55 -36.16
C GLN A 41 -17.50 -80.61 -34.63
N ALA A 42 -16.30 -80.81 -34.09
CA ALA A 42 -15.97 -80.53 -32.69
C ALA A 42 -15.14 -79.25 -32.62
N GLU A 43 -15.75 -78.13 -33.01
CA GLU A 43 -15.11 -76.81 -32.99
C GLU A 43 -14.82 -76.39 -31.54
N ALA A 44 -13.55 -76.51 -31.14
CA ALA A 44 -13.05 -75.91 -29.91
C ALA A 44 -13.21 -74.39 -30.03
N SER A 45 -14.20 -73.85 -29.32
CA SER A 45 -14.66 -72.46 -29.42
C SER A 45 -13.64 -71.46 -28.85
N GLN A 46 -12.58 -71.21 -29.62
CA GLN A 46 -11.73 -70.05 -29.43
C GLN A 46 -12.62 -68.80 -29.52
N GLY A 47 -12.75 -68.08 -28.41
CA GLY A 47 -13.52 -66.84 -28.35
C GLY A 47 -12.97 -65.78 -29.31
N PRO A 48 -13.76 -64.73 -29.62
CA PRO A 48 -13.35 -63.69 -30.56
C PRO A 48 -11.94 -63.14 -30.25
N PRO A 49 -11.10 -62.92 -31.27
CA PRO A 49 -9.70 -62.53 -31.06
C PRO A 49 -9.64 -61.25 -30.23
N PRO A 50 -8.71 -61.16 -29.24
CA PRO A 50 -8.71 -60.09 -28.25
C PRO A 50 -8.60 -58.72 -28.93
N ALA A 51 -9.57 -57.85 -28.65
CA ALA A 51 -9.63 -56.52 -29.25
C ALA A 51 -8.35 -55.72 -28.90
N PRO A 52 -7.69 -55.07 -29.89
CA PRO A 52 -6.40 -54.42 -29.67
C PRO A 52 -6.56 -53.15 -28.82
N VAL A 53 -6.34 -53.29 -27.51
CA VAL A 53 -6.34 -52.17 -26.56
C VAL A 53 -5.02 -51.39 -26.62
N ARG A 54 -5.10 -50.06 -26.53
CA ARG A 54 -3.93 -49.20 -26.29
C ARG A 54 -3.80 -48.92 -24.81
N ILE A 55 -2.72 -49.42 -24.21
CA ILE A 55 -2.27 -48.99 -22.89
C ILE A 55 -1.32 -47.80 -23.02
N ALA A 56 -1.28 -46.96 -21.98
CA ALA A 56 -0.30 -45.91 -21.78
C ALA A 56 0.16 -45.96 -20.32
N GLU A 57 1.46 -45.80 -20.10
CA GLU A 57 2.05 -45.93 -18.76
C GLU A 57 1.89 -44.61 -17.99
N ALA A 58 1.37 -44.69 -16.76
CA ALA A 58 1.01 -43.52 -15.97
C ALA A 58 2.22 -42.94 -15.23
N VAL A 59 2.94 -42.02 -15.89
CA VAL A 59 4.09 -41.34 -15.29
C VAL A 59 3.61 -40.26 -14.31
N ALA A 60 3.78 -40.52 -13.01
CA ALA A 60 3.59 -39.52 -11.98
C ALA A 60 4.56 -38.35 -12.21
N THR A 61 4.00 -37.15 -12.41
CA THR A 61 4.73 -35.92 -12.71
C THR A 61 4.23 -34.85 -11.75
N GLU A 62 5.13 -34.10 -11.11
CA GLU A 62 4.74 -32.97 -10.26
C GLU A 62 4.12 -31.87 -11.13
N LEU A 63 2.84 -31.61 -10.89
CA LEU A 63 2.08 -30.52 -11.49
C LEU A 63 1.98 -29.39 -10.45
N ALA A 64 2.33 -28.17 -10.86
CA ALA A 64 2.07 -26.96 -10.08
C ALA A 64 0.79 -26.30 -10.65
N PRO A 65 -0.42 -26.63 -10.15
CA PRO A 65 -1.66 -26.03 -10.64
C PRO A 65 -1.70 -24.54 -10.28
N HIS A 66 -1.73 -23.67 -11.28
CA HIS A 66 -1.88 -22.23 -11.09
C HIS A 66 -3.33 -21.78 -11.36
N ALA A 67 -3.94 -21.08 -10.40
CA ALA A 67 -5.25 -20.46 -10.57
C ALA A 67 -5.10 -18.96 -10.87
N GLY A 68 -5.73 -18.49 -11.95
CA GLY A 68 -5.82 -17.07 -12.26
C GLY A 68 -7.11 -16.47 -11.72
N ALA A 69 -7.01 -15.51 -10.80
CA ALA A 69 -8.12 -14.69 -10.33
C ALA A 69 -7.94 -13.24 -10.79
N PRO A 70 -9.00 -12.54 -11.26
CA PRO A 70 -8.92 -11.12 -11.58
C PRO A 70 -8.71 -10.31 -10.29
N GLY A 71 -7.72 -9.43 -10.28
CA GLY A 71 -7.41 -8.57 -9.15
C GLY A 71 -7.07 -7.14 -9.56
N SER A 72 -7.24 -6.22 -8.61
CA SER A 72 -6.90 -4.81 -8.75
C SER A 72 -5.75 -4.46 -7.82
N VAL A 73 -4.73 -3.78 -8.35
CA VAL A 73 -3.70 -3.14 -7.53
C VAL A 73 -4.30 -1.88 -6.91
N VAL A 74 -4.15 -1.71 -5.60
CA VAL A 74 -4.57 -0.53 -4.84
C VAL A 74 -3.39 -0.04 -4.00
N SER A 75 -3.37 1.26 -3.67
CA SER A 75 -2.36 1.80 -2.76
C SER A 75 -2.76 1.54 -1.31
N MET A 76 -1.80 1.18 -0.46
CA MET A 76 -2.00 1.09 0.99
C MET A 76 -2.11 2.46 1.66
N SER A 77 -1.84 3.57 0.96
CA SER A 77 -1.94 4.93 1.49
C SER A 77 -2.44 5.89 0.42
N ASP A 78 -3.76 6.05 0.39
CA ASP A 78 -4.52 7.00 -0.42
C ASP A 78 -5.17 8.01 0.54
N SER A 79 -4.99 9.31 0.32
CA SER A 79 -5.47 10.35 1.25
C SER A 79 -5.79 11.67 0.57
N ASP A 80 -7.01 12.14 0.83
CA ASP A 80 -7.47 13.49 0.51
C ASP A 80 -6.94 14.47 1.57
N ILE A 81 -5.91 15.24 1.21
CA ILE A 81 -5.27 16.23 2.08
C ILE A 81 -6.09 17.52 2.08
N ALA A 82 -6.52 17.95 3.27
CA ALA A 82 -7.39 19.10 3.47
C ALA A 82 -6.69 20.32 4.11
N ALA A 83 -7.26 21.51 3.90
CA ALA A 83 -6.83 22.73 4.57
C ALA A 83 -7.03 22.66 6.09
N ALA A 84 -6.00 23.05 6.86
CA ALA A 84 -6.05 23.10 8.31
C ALA A 84 -6.36 24.51 8.88
N THR A 85 -6.14 25.56 8.07
CA THR A 85 -6.32 26.98 8.39
C THR A 85 -7.12 27.63 7.24
N PRO A 86 -8.02 28.60 7.49
CA PRO A 86 -8.68 29.34 6.41
C PRO A 86 -7.72 30.30 5.69
N GLY A 87 -8.04 30.68 4.45
CA GLY A 87 -7.33 31.75 3.73
C GLY A 87 -7.27 31.56 2.21
N PRO A 88 -6.77 32.54 1.45
CA PRO A 88 -6.49 32.37 0.02
C PRO A 88 -5.26 31.47 -0.21
N VAL A 89 -5.32 30.58 -1.20
CA VAL A 89 -4.21 29.71 -1.59
C VAL A 89 -3.24 30.49 -2.49
N LEU A 90 -1.99 30.65 -2.04
CA LEU A 90 -0.92 31.30 -2.82
C LEU A 90 -0.33 30.35 -3.87
N TRP A 91 -0.23 29.06 -3.55
CA TRP A 91 0.35 28.03 -4.42
C TRP A 91 -0.12 26.63 -4.00
N ALA A 92 -0.22 25.70 -4.95
CA ALA A 92 -0.48 24.28 -4.71
C ALA A 92 0.30 23.42 -5.73
N ALA A 93 0.67 22.21 -5.32
CA ALA A 93 1.42 21.26 -6.15
C ALA A 93 0.60 20.79 -7.37
N ASP A 94 1.30 20.53 -8.48
CA ASP A 94 0.69 20.08 -9.73
C ASP A 94 0.39 18.57 -9.75
N VAL A 95 -0.61 18.18 -10.55
CA VAL A 95 -1.00 16.78 -10.71
C VAL A 95 0.11 15.99 -11.41
N GLY A 96 0.43 14.82 -10.86
CA GLY A 96 1.53 13.98 -11.31
C GLY A 96 2.87 14.25 -10.61
N ALA A 97 3.00 15.30 -9.79
CA ALA A 97 4.22 15.56 -9.02
C ALA A 97 4.50 14.46 -7.99
N GLU A 98 5.77 14.05 -7.86
CA GLU A 98 6.26 13.21 -6.78
C GLU A 98 6.71 14.07 -5.60
N VAL A 99 6.45 13.62 -4.39
CA VAL A 99 6.69 14.36 -3.14
C VAL A 99 7.16 13.42 -2.04
N ALA A 100 8.12 13.88 -1.24
CA ALA A 100 8.58 13.20 -0.05
C ALA A 100 7.71 13.55 1.17
N LYS A 101 7.81 12.73 2.21
CA LYS A 101 7.14 12.98 3.49
C LYS A 101 7.65 14.30 4.10
N GLY A 102 6.74 15.24 4.32
CA GLY A 102 7.03 16.57 4.88
C GLY A 102 7.09 17.69 3.84
N ASP A 103 7.10 17.38 2.54
CA ASP A 103 7.09 18.39 1.47
C ASP A 103 5.79 19.20 1.46
N VAL A 104 5.86 20.45 0.99
CA VAL A 104 4.70 21.35 0.94
C VAL A 104 3.84 21.03 -0.29
N LEU A 105 2.58 20.70 -0.05
CA LEU A 105 1.56 20.41 -1.06
C LEU A 105 0.72 21.65 -1.41
N ALA A 106 0.52 22.55 -0.46
CA ALA A 106 -0.11 23.85 -0.69
C ALA A 106 0.38 24.88 0.33
N ARG A 107 0.43 26.14 -0.09
CA ARG A 107 0.69 27.31 0.77
C ARG A 107 -0.53 28.22 0.76
N ILE A 108 -1.15 28.37 1.92
CA ILE A 108 -2.18 29.37 2.22
C ILE A 108 -1.46 30.66 2.64
N ASP A 109 -2.06 31.82 2.39
CA ASP A 109 -1.50 33.12 2.79
C ASP A 109 -1.27 33.17 4.32
N PRO A 110 -0.02 33.38 4.78
CA PRO A 110 0.30 33.41 6.20
C PRO A 110 0.02 34.76 6.87
N ALA A 111 -0.41 35.82 6.17
CA ALA A 111 -0.48 37.19 6.69
C ALA A 111 -1.20 37.31 8.06
N ASP A 112 -2.43 36.81 8.16
CA ASP A 112 -3.23 36.84 9.40
C ASP A 112 -2.61 35.99 10.51
N ALA A 113 -2.00 34.85 10.15
CA ALA A 113 -1.35 33.94 11.11
C ALA A 113 -0.04 34.54 11.64
N VAL A 114 0.73 35.26 10.82
CA VAL A 114 1.92 36.02 11.24
C VAL A 114 1.50 37.16 12.16
N ALA A 115 0.46 37.92 11.81
CA ALA A 115 -0.04 39.01 12.65
C ALA A 115 -0.48 38.50 14.04
N SER A 116 -1.25 37.42 14.09
CA SER A 116 -1.67 36.79 15.36
C SER A 116 -0.49 36.22 16.17
N ARG A 117 0.53 35.67 15.50
CA ARG A 117 1.79 35.22 16.15
C ARG A 117 2.52 36.41 16.78
N ASP A 118 2.66 37.52 16.06
CA ASP A 118 3.37 38.70 16.55
C ASP A 118 2.62 39.46 17.66
N GLU A 119 1.29 39.50 17.62
CA GLU A 119 0.45 39.96 18.74
C GLU A 119 0.69 39.10 19.99
N ALA A 120 0.54 37.77 19.88
CA ALA A 120 0.75 36.85 21.00
C ALA A 120 2.19 36.91 21.55
N ARG A 121 3.18 37.19 20.69
CA ARG A 121 4.59 37.39 21.06
C ARG A 121 4.80 38.69 21.83
N ALA A 122 4.15 39.78 21.42
CA ALA A 122 4.18 41.05 22.16
C ALA A 122 3.53 40.90 23.54
N ASP A 123 2.43 40.14 23.64
CA ASP A 123 1.74 39.83 24.90
C ASP A 123 2.61 39.01 25.87
N VAL A 124 3.33 38.01 25.36
CA VAL A 124 4.36 37.29 26.13
C VAL A 124 5.46 38.23 26.62
N GLY A 125 5.90 39.20 25.80
CA GLY A 125 6.86 40.22 26.21
C GLY A 125 6.35 41.11 27.35
N ARG A 126 5.14 41.65 27.22
CA ARG A 126 4.46 42.48 28.24
C ARG A 126 4.33 41.76 29.58
N LEU A 127 3.89 40.50 29.55
CA LEU A 127 3.70 39.69 30.76
C LEU A 127 5.02 39.19 31.35
N ALA A 128 6.05 38.95 30.53
CA ALA A 128 7.39 38.64 31.01
C ALA A 128 8.01 39.81 31.77
N ALA A 129 7.85 41.05 31.27
CA ALA A 129 8.27 42.25 31.97
C ALA A 129 7.56 42.41 33.33
N ARG A 130 6.23 42.23 33.38
CA ARG A 130 5.46 42.30 34.64
C ARG A 130 5.88 41.22 35.64
N ALA A 131 6.04 39.98 35.21
CA ALA A 131 6.47 38.88 36.09
C ALA A 131 7.91 39.08 36.60
N ALA A 132 8.81 39.65 35.79
CA ALA A 132 10.17 40.00 36.20
C ALA A 132 10.19 41.18 37.19
N GLN A 133 9.36 42.21 36.98
CA GLN A 133 9.20 43.33 37.91
C GLN A 133 8.72 42.85 39.29
N LEU A 134 7.65 42.04 39.33
CA LEU A 134 7.12 41.50 40.58
C LEU A 134 8.07 40.51 41.25
N SER A 135 8.83 39.73 40.48
CA SER A 135 9.90 38.87 41.04
C SER A 135 10.97 39.68 41.77
N LYS A 136 11.48 40.76 41.14
CA LYS A 136 12.44 41.70 41.76
C LYS A 136 11.86 42.51 42.92
N LEU A 137 10.54 42.72 42.94
CA LEU A 137 9.86 43.40 44.04
C LEU A 137 9.82 42.51 45.27
N VAL A 138 9.35 41.27 45.12
CA VAL A 138 9.33 40.29 46.22
C VAL A 138 10.73 40.01 46.74
N GLU A 139 11.71 39.78 45.86
CA GLU A 139 13.12 39.57 46.21
C GLU A 139 13.70 40.72 47.06
N ARG A 140 13.30 41.97 46.79
CA ARG A 140 13.70 43.14 47.58
C ARG A 140 13.06 43.16 48.97
N TYR A 141 11.76 42.89 49.08
CA TYR A 141 11.07 42.90 50.38
C TYR A 141 11.47 41.69 51.24
N GLU A 142 11.66 40.51 50.64
CA GLU A 142 12.23 39.33 51.31
C GLU A 142 13.66 39.60 51.82
N GLY A 143 14.48 40.33 51.04
CA GLY A 143 15.84 40.73 51.44
C GLY A 143 15.95 41.87 52.46
N LEU A 144 14.87 42.64 52.69
CA LEU A 144 14.81 43.68 53.73
C LEU A 144 14.38 43.12 55.10
N GLY A 145 13.68 41.98 55.11
CA GLY A 145 13.23 41.30 56.32
C GLY A 145 12.25 42.11 57.19
N VAL A 146 11.95 41.57 58.37
CA VAL A 146 11.01 42.19 59.33
C VAL A 146 11.58 43.49 59.94
N GLU A 147 12.91 43.61 60.01
CA GLU A 147 13.59 44.85 60.44
C GLU A 147 13.39 46.01 59.45
N GLY A 148 13.01 45.72 58.19
CA GLY A 148 12.58 46.73 57.21
C GLY A 148 11.23 47.38 57.52
N GLY A 149 10.47 46.87 58.50
CA GLY A 149 9.20 47.44 58.97
C GLY A 149 7.93 46.91 58.31
N GLU A 150 8.05 46.07 57.28
CA GLU A 150 6.90 45.61 56.49
C GLU A 150 6.25 44.33 57.07
N SER A 151 4.93 44.22 56.96
CA SER A 151 4.18 43.07 57.47
C SER A 151 4.38 41.80 56.62
N GLU A 152 4.44 40.64 57.26
CA GLU A 152 4.48 39.31 56.61
C GLU A 152 3.31 39.14 55.62
N ALA A 153 2.11 39.63 55.97
CA ALA A 153 0.94 39.63 55.10
C ALA A 153 1.13 40.48 53.82
N THR A 154 1.96 41.53 53.86
CA THR A 154 2.33 42.31 52.67
C THR A 154 3.26 41.49 51.77
N ILE A 155 4.23 40.78 52.34
CA ILE A 155 5.16 39.93 51.59
C ILE A 155 4.41 38.78 50.92
N ASP A 156 3.47 38.13 51.62
CA ASP A 156 2.63 37.08 51.05
C ASP A 156 1.65 37.58 49.98
N GLY A 157 1.13 38.81 50.11
CA GLY A 157 0.39 39.49 49.04
C GLY A 157 1.24 39.68 47.79
N LEU A 158 2.47 40.19 47.94
CA LEU A 158 3.40 40.38 46.82
C LEU A 158 3.82 39.04 46.20
N ARG A 159 3.98 37.97 46.99
CA ARG A 159 4.21 36.59 46.50
C ARG A 159 3.05 36.12 45.64
N ALA A 160 1.81 36.27 46.10
CA ALA A 160 0.61 35.90 45.36
C ALA A 160 0.50 36.65 44.02
N ASP A 161 0.74 37.97 44.00
CA ASP A 161 0.78 38.78 42.77
C ASP A 161 1.89 38.31 41.80
N ARG A 162 3.07 38.02 42.35
CA ARG A 162 4.26 37.55 41.61
C ARG A 162 4.02 36.20 40.94
N ASP A 163 3.31 35.29 41.61
CA ASP A 163 2.99 33.97 41.08
C ASP A 163 1.73 33.98 40.17
N ALA A 164 0.74 34.84 40.43
CA ALA A 164 -0.33 35.12 39.47
C ALA A 164 0.20 35.64 38.13
N ALA A 165 1.13 36.60 38.15
CA ALA A 165 1.78 37.12 36.94
C ALA A 165 2.63 36.06 36.20
N ARG A 166 3.22 35.09 36.92
CA ARG A 166 3.89 33.92 36.32
C ARG A 166 2.89 32.99 35.64
N HIS A 167 1.70 32.78 36.22
CA HIS A 167 0.64 31.99 35.60
C HIS A 167 0.08 32.67 34.34
N ASP A 168 -0.12 34.00 34.33
CA ASP A 168 -0.54 34.72 33.12
C ASP A 168 0.54 34.69 32.02
N LEU A 169 1.81 34.82 32.38
CA LEU A 169 2.91 34.59 31.43
C LEU A 169 2.90 33.16 30.85
N ALA A 170 2.60 32.16 31.67
CA ALA A 170 2.46 30.78 31.21
C ALA A 170 1.27 30.61 30.23
N ARG A 171 0.12 31.26 30.51
CA ARG A 171 -1.05 31.30 29.62
C ARG A 171 -0.73 32.00 28.29
N ALA A 172 -0.06 33.14 28.31
CA ALA A 172 0.37 33.85 27.10
C ALA A 172 1.35 33.02 26.26
N ARG A 173 2.27 32.29 26.89
CA ARG A 173 3.16 31.33 26.19
C ARG A 173 2.39 30.18 25.54
N VAL A 174 1.24 29.76 26.08
CA VAL A 174 0.35 28.79 25.42
C VAL A 174 -0.39 29.43 24.24
N ALA A 175 -0.82 30.69 24.35
CA ALA A 175 -1.42 31.43 23.23
C ALA A 175 -0.44 31.62 22.06
N LEU A 176 0.81 32.01 22.34
CA LEU A 176 1.87 32.11 21.33
C LEU A 176 2.07 30.78 20.59
N ARG A 177 2.22 29.66 21.30
CA ARG A 177 2.35 28.33 20.65
C ARG A 177 1.15 27.94 19.79
N ARG A 178 -0.06 28.37 20.16
CA ARG A 178 -1.26 28.15 19.33
C ARG A 178 -1.21 28.95 18.02
N ALA A 179 -0.74 30.20 18.07
CA ALA A 179 -0.55 31.02 16.88
C ALA A 179 0.62 30.52 16.01
N GLU A 180 1.71 30.06 16.62
CA GLU A 180 2.84 29.41 15.92
C GLU A 180 2.36 28.15 15.18
N THR A 181 1.61 27.25 15.83
CA THR A 181 1.04 26.08 15.14
C THR A 181 -0.07 26.41 14.13
N ALA A 182 -0.77 27.54 14.27
CA ALA A 182 -1.70 28.02 13.24
C ALA A 182 -0.96 28.52 11.98
N LEU A 183 0.20 29.15 12.16
CA LEU A 183 1.12 29.58 11.11
C LEU A 183 1.81 28.37 10.43
N GLU A 184 2.28 27.39 11.19
CA GLU A 184 2.81 26.13 10.64
C GLU A 184 1.79 25.43 9.73
N ARG A 185 0.50 25.54 10.06
CA ARG A 185 -0.63 24.95 9.31
C ARG A 185 -1.04 25.71 8.05
N THR A 186 -0.47 26.88 7.75
CA THR A 186 -0.67 27.53 6.44
C THR A 186 0.17 26.85 5.35
N GLU A 187 1.23 26.12 5.71
CA GLU A 187 1.93 25.20 4.81
C GLU A 187 1.41 23.78 5.00
N VAL A 188 0.51 23.37 4.10
CA VAL A 188 -0.08 22.03 4.09
C VAL A 188 0.96 21.04 3.55
N ARG A 189 1.36 20.06 4.38
CA ARG A 189 2.50 19.16 4.11
C ARG A 189 2.10 17.70 3.92
N ALA A 190 2.89 16.97 3.14
CA ALA A 190 2.66 15.56 2.82
C ALA A 190 2.88 14.63 4.04
N PRO A 191 1.88 13.82 4.46
CA PRO A 191 2.02 12.93 5.62
C PRO A 191 2.87 11.67 5.36
N PHE A 192 3.00 11.28 4.09
CA PHE A 192 3.80 10.17 3.57
C PHE A 192 4.40 10.56 2.21
N ALA A 193 5.32 9.74 1.67
CA ALA A 193 5.87 9.95 0.33
C ALA A 193 4.97 9.32 -0.74
N GLY A 194 4.88 9.93 -1.92
CA GLY A 194 4.02 9.43 -2.99
C GLY A 194 3.85 10.43 -4.14
N ARG A 195 2.76 10.27 -4.90
CA ARG A 195 2.46 11.09 -6.08
C ARG A 195 1.11 11.79 -5.93
N VAL A 196 1.05 13.05 -6.36
CA VAL A 196 -0.19 13.82 -6.43
C VAL A 196 -1.07 13.29 -7.56
N VAL A 197 -2.26 12.77 -7.23
CA VAL A 197 -3.19 12.17 -8.20
C VAL A 197 -4.30 13.13 -8.62
N ALA A 198 -4.67 14.08 -7.76
CA ALA A 198 -5.62 15.14 -8.11
C ALA A 198 -5.35 16.41 -7.32
N ARG A 199 -5.53 17.57 -7.96
CA ARG A 199 -5.69 18.87 -7.32
C ARG A 199 -7.17 19.27 -7.39
N ARG A 200 -7.74 19.79 -6.30
CA ARG A 200 -9.15 20.22 -6.19
C ARG A 200 -9.31 21.71 -5.90
N ILE A 201 -8.22 22.47 -5.97
CA ILE A 201 -8.15 23.89 -5.64
C ILE A 201 -7.15 24.59 -6.57
N ASP A 202 -7.40 25.83 -6.96
CA ASP A 202 -6.43 26.62 -7.74
C ASP A 202 -5.91 27.84 -6.96
N ALA A 203 -4.76 28.38 -7.40
CA ALA A 203 -4.14 29.53 -6.76
C ALA A 203 -5.02 30.79 -6.90
N GLY A 204 -5.19 31.51 -5.79
CA GLY A 204 -6.13 32.64 -5.66
C GLY A 204 -7.49 32.26 -5.07
N GLU A 205 -7.85 30.97 -4.98
CA GLU A 205 -9.10 30.53 -4.37
C GLU A 205 -9.04 30.55 -2.84
N TYR A 206 -10.15 30.89 -2.19
CA TYR A 206 -10.26 30.98 -0.72
C TYR A 206 -10.77 29.67 -0.12
N VAL A 207 -10.02 29.09 0.81
CA VAL A 207 -10.34 27.79 1.41
C VAL A 207 -10.83 27.91 2.86
N SER A 208 -11.77 27.03 3.21
CA SER A 208 -12.22 26.79 4.59
C SER A 208 -11.52 25.56 5.18
N PRO A 209 -11.32 25.48 6.50
CA PRO A 209 -10.80 24.27 7.15
C PRO A 209 -11.63 23.03 6.81
N GLY A 210 -10.96 21.93 6.48
CA GLY A 210 -11.59 20.69 6.01
C GLY A 210 -11.87 20.61 4.50
N ALA A 211 -11.71 21.70 3.74
CA ALA A 211 -11.76 21.62 2.28
C ALA A 211 -10.58 20.82 1.72
N THR A 212 -10.83 19.79 0.89
CA THR A 212 -9.77 19.01 0.24
C THR A 212 -9.03 19.86 -0.80
N LEU A 213 -7.71 19.90 -0.71
CA LEU A 213 -6.83 20.63 -1.64
C LEU A 213 -6.22 19.68 -2.68
N VAL A 214 -5.68 18.55 -2.21
CA VAL A 214 -4.82 17.66 -2.99
C VAL A 214 -5.07 16.21 -2.56
N ARG A 215 -5.19 15.27 -3.50
CA ARG A 215 -5.18 13.83 -3.22
C ARG A 215 -3.80 13.25 -3.45
N LEU A 216 -3.22 12.68 -2.40
CA LEU A 216 -1.90 12.06 -2.39
C LEU A 216 -2.04 10.53 -2.33
N VAL A 217 -1.29 9.81 -3.16
CA VAL A 217 -1.31 8.34 -3.21
C VAL A 217 0.12 7.81 -3.18
N ASN A 218 0.39 6.86 -2.29
CA ASN A 218 1.67 6.16 -2.20
C ASN A 218 1.79 5.16 -3.38
N THR A 219 2.90 5.24 -4.12
CA THR A 219 3.18 4.40 -5.30
C THR A 219 4.16 3.27 -5.04
N GLU A 220 4.70 3.16 -3.83
CA GLU A 220 5.65 2.13 -3.40
C GLU A 220 4.93 1.02 -2.63
N ASP A 221 4.08 1.37 -1.66
CA ASP A 221 3.28 0.42 -0.86
C ASP A 221 1.96 0.07 -1.57
N LEU A 222 1.98 -1.03 -2.34
CA LEU A 222 0.87 -1.49 -3.17
C LEU A 222 0.32 -2.85 -2.71
N GLU A 223 -1.00 -2.93 -2.51
CA GLU A 223 -1.75 -4.16 -2.21
C GLU A 223 -2.43 -4.69 -3.48
N VAL A 224 -2.60 -6.01 -3.61
CA VAL A 224 -3.31 -6.65 -4.73
C VAL A 224 -4.57 -7.35 -4.24
N THR A 225 -5.71 -6.69 -4.35
CA THR A 225 -7.01 -7.26 -3.97
C THR A 225 -7.56 -8.13 -5.12
N ALA A 226 -7.54 -9.45 -4.97
CA ALA A 226 -8.04 -10.41 -5.96
C ALA A 226 -9.45 -10.93 -5.63
N ARG A 227 -10.27 -11.18 -6.66
CA ARG A 227 -11.61 -11.80 -6.53
C ARG A 227 -11.57 -13.24 -7.03
N ALA A 228 -11.34 -14.18 -6.12
CA ALA A 228 -11.48 -15.61 -6.38
C ALA A 228 -12.96 -16.05 -6.34
N SER A 229 -13.27 -17.17 -6.98
CA SER A 229 -14.53 -17.90 -6.77
C SER A 229 -14.41 -18.83 -5.56
N ASP A 230 -15.54 -19.13 -4.92
CA ASP A 230 -15.61 -20.01 -3.74
C ASP A 230 -14.98 -21.40 -4.00
N ALA A 231 -15.24 -21.96 -5.19
CA ALA A 231 -14.65 -23.22 -5.64
C ALA A 231 -13.12 -23.17 -5.88
N LEU A 232 -12.52 -21.99 -6.02
CA LEU A 232 -11.06 -21.83 -6.01
C LEU A 232 -10.52 -21.70 -4.59
N LEU A 233 -11.21 -20.94 -3.72
CA LEU A 233 -10.82 -20.78 -2.31
C LEU A 233 -10.85 -22.12 -1.55
N ALA A 234 -11.79 -23.01 -1.88
CA ALA A 234 -11.87 -24.37 -1.33
C ALA A 234 -10.86 -25.38 -1.94
N SER A 235 -9.95 -24.94 -2.81
CA SER A 235 -8.95 -25.78 -3.50
C SER A 235 -7.48 -25.41 -3.20
N VAL A 236 -7.26 -24.54 -2.20
CA VAL A 236 -5.96 -24.03 -1.73
C VAL A 236 -5.73 -24.48 -0.29
#